data_AF-A0A149USM8-F1
#
_entry.id   AF-A0A149USM8-F1
#
_cell.length_a   1.000
_cell.length_b   1.000
_cell.length_c   1.000
_cell.angle_alpha   90.00
_cell.angle_beta   90.00
_cell.angle_gamma   90.00
#
_symmetry.space_group_name_H-M   'P 1'
#
loop_
_entity.id
_entity.type
_entity.pdbx_description
1 polymer ?
#
loop_
_entity_poly.entity_id
_entity_poly.type
_entity_poly.pdbx_seq_one_letter_code
_entity_poly.pdbx_strand_id
1 'polypeptide(L)'
;MRRIMADNQEFISLLDVYSILNTKMAEAGGNDAFARQHGLNKTYVSNMANDRRKLSDDLLDTLGLERVEAFRVKAPAPTRKGKK
;
A
#
# COMPACT_ATOMS: atom_id res chain seq x y z
N MET A 1 15.13 31.81 -9.84
CA MET A 1 14.27 30.66 -10.19
C MET A 1 14.31 29.64 -9.05
N ARG A 2 13.24 29.52 -8.24
CA ARG A 2 13.11 28.42 -7.26
C ARG A 2 12.63 27.19 -8.01
N ARG A 3 13.43 26.13 -8.03
CA ARG A 3 13.08 24.81 -8.55
C ARG A 3 11.98 24.24 -7.66
N ILE A 4 10.79 24.03 -8.21
CA ILE A 4 9.73 23.26 -7.54
C ILE A 4 10.33 21.88 -7.27
N MET A 5 10.49 21.54 -5.99
CA MET A 5 10.67 20.15 -5.60
C MET A 5 9.35 19.47 -5.93
N ALA A 6 9.28 18.86 -7.11
CA ALA A 6 8.27 17.85 -7.34
C ALA A 6 8.55 16.79 -6.28
N ASP A 7 7.70 16.71 -5.26
CA ASP A 7 7.62 15.54 -4.41
C ASP A 7 7.47 14.36 -5.38
N ASN A 8 8.56 13.62 -5.57
CA ASN A 8 8.53 12.35 -6.27
C ASN A 8 7.75 11.39 -5.37
N GLN A 9 6.42 11.53 -5.33
CA GLN A 9 5.55 10.62 -4.61
C GLN A 9 5.63 9.26 -5.30
N GLU A 10 6.35 8.36 -4.66
CA GLU A 10 6.47 6.98 -5.09
C GLU A 10 5.18 6.24 -4.76
N PHE A 11 4.44 5.86 -5.80
CA PHE A 11 3.26 5.01 -5.64
C PHE A 11 3.71 3.55 -5.58
N ILE A 12 3.37 2.88 -4.49
CA ILE A 12 3.64 1.45 -4.32
C ILE A 12 2.39 0.63 -4.61
N SER A 13 2.58 -0.62 -5.05
CA SER A 13 1.45 -1.52 -5.27
C SER A 13 0.92 -2.06 -3.93
N LEU A 14 -0.32 -2.55 -3.92
CA LEU A 14 -0.88 -3.20 -2.73
C LEU A 14 -0.04 -4.41 -2.27
N LEU A 15 0.60 -5.12 -3.21
CA LEU A 15 1.51 -6.22 -2.90
C LEU A 15 2.74 -5.74 -2.12
N ASP A 16 3.30 -4.60 -2.52
CA ASP A 16 4.44 -3.99 -1.83
C ASP A 16 4.04 -3.54 -0.42
N VAL A 17 2.83 -2.99 -0.25
CA VAL A 17 2.28 -2.68 1.08
C VAL A 17 2.24 -3.92 1.98
N TYR A 18 1.76 -5.06 1.45
CA TYR A 18 1.75 -6.31 2.20
C TYR A 18 3.16 -6.83 2.52
N SER A 19 4.12 -6.64 1.61
CA SER A 19 5.53 -6.97 1.86
C SER A 19 6.11 -6.15 3.00
N ILE A 20 5.89 -4.83 2.99
CA ILE A 20 6.31 -3.92 4.07
C ILE A 20 5.68 -4.33 5.40
N LEU A 21 4.36 -4.56 5.41
CA LEU A 21 3.64 -4.98 6.61
C LEU A 21 4.21 -6.29 7.19
N ASN A 22 4.45 -7.31 6.35
CA ASN A 22 5.01 -8.59 6.79
C ASN A 22 6.42 -8.43 7.37
N THR A 23 7.27 -7.62 6.73
CA THR A 23 8.59 -7.30 7.27
C THR A 23 8.50 -6.60 8.61
N LYS A 24 7.64 -5.59 8.75
CA LYS A 24 7.45 -4.86 10.02
C LYS A 24 6.92 -5.74 11.14
N MET A 25 5.98 -6.63 10.82
CA MET A 25 5.50 -7.60 11.80
C MET A 25 6.61 -8.59 12.20
N ALA A 26 7.43 -9.07 11.26
CA ALA A 26 8.56 -9.94 11.58
C ALA A 26 9.60 -9.23 12.46
N GLU A 27 9.96 -7.98 12.14
CA GLU A 27 10.86 -7.12 12.94
C GLU A 27 10.33 -6.92 14.37
N ALA A 28 9.02 -6.75 14.53
CA ALA A 28 8.39 -6.60 15.84
C ALA A 28 8.30 -7.92 16.65
N GLY A 29 8.57 -9.08 16.04
CA GLY A 29 8.44 -10.39 16.69
C GLY A 29 7.06 -11.04 16.51
N GLY A 30 6.31 -10.64 15.47
CA GLY A 30 5.02 -11.19 15.06
C GLY A 30 3.86 -10.20 15.15
N ASN A 31 2.69 -10.63 14.66
CA ASN A 31 1.50 -9.78 14.53
C ASN A 31 1.03 -9.19 15.87
N ASP A 32 1.04 -9.99 16.93
CA ASP A 32 0.60 -9.56 18.27
C ASP A 32 1.55 -8.54 18.87
N ALA A 33 2.86 -8.72 18.66
CA ALA A 33 3.87 -7.78 19.14
C ALA A 33 3.81 -6.45 18.38
N PHE A 34 3.67 -6.51 17.05
CA PHE A 34 3.44 -5.34 16.20
C PHE A 34 2.18 -4.57 16.62
N ALA A 35 1.05 -5.27 16.80
CA ALA A 35 -0.19 -4.66 17.22
C ALA A 35 -0.06 -3.95 18.58
N ARG A 36 0.61 -4.58 19.55
CA ARG A 36 0.89 -3.97 20.86
C ARG A 36 1.80 -2.75 20.76
N GLN A 37 2.85 -2.81 19.95
CA GLN A 37 3.80 -1.71 19.77
C GLN A 37 3.15 -0.45 19.20
N HIS A 38 2.17 -0.62 18.30
CA HIS A 38 1.50 0.47 17.60
C HIS A 38 0.08 0.78 18.13
N GLY A 39 -0.36 0.13 19.21
CA GLY A 39 -1.69 0.37 19.79
C GLY A 39 -2.86 -0.12 18.93
N LEU A 40 -2.62 -1.07 18.02
CA LEU A 40 -3.63 -1.60 17.09
C LEU A 40 -4.36 -2.81 17.67
N ASN A 41 -5.57 -3.07 17.18
CA ASN A 41 -6.29 -4.30 17.51
C ASN A 41 -5.67 -5.50 16.79
N LYS A 42 -5.14 -6.47 17.55
CA LYS A 42 -4.47 -7.67 16.99
C LYS A 42 -5.32 -8.47 16.00
N THR A 43 -6.63 -8.61 16.26
CA THR A 43 -7.55 -9.33 15.38
C THR A 43 -7.73 -8.57 14.07
N TYR A 44 -7.71 -7.24 14.11
CA TYR A 44 -7.80 -6.42 12.90
C TYR A 44 -6.50 -6.49 12.11
N VAL A 45 -5.35 -6.38 12.75
CA VAL A 45 -4.03 -6.56 12.11
C VAL A 45 -3.97 -7.92 11.41
N SER A 46 -4.35 -9.01 12.10
CA SER A 46 -4.37 -10.33 11.48
C SER A 46 -5.34 -10.43 10.30
N ASN A 47 -6.53 -9.83 10.39
CA ASN A 47 -7.49 -9.87 9.28
C ASN A 47 -7.00 -9.06 8.07
N MET A 48 -6.36 -7.91 8.31
CA MET A 48 -5.76 -7.08 7.27
C MET A 48 -4.57 -7.77 6.62
N ALA A 49 -3.64 -8.32 7.40
CA ALA A 49 -2.47 -9.04 6.88
C ALA A 49 -2.81 -10.27 6.03
N ASN A 50 -3.98 -10.88 6.26
CA ASN A 50 -4.46 -12.02 5.47
C ASN A 50 -5.42 -11.62 4.33
N ASP A 51 -5.47 -10.33 3.97
CA ASP A 51 -6.35 -9.78 2.92
C ASP A 51 -7.85 -10.08 3.11
N ARG A 52 -8.26 -10.40 4.35
CA ARG A 52 -9.67 -10.64 4.71
C ARG A 52 -10.43 -9.35 4.98
N ARG A 53 -9.71 -8.24 5.12
CA ARG A 53 -10.23 -6.89 5.32
C ARG A 53 -9.34 -5.88 4.61
N LYS A 54 -9.94 -4.80 4.12
CA LYS A 54 -9.23 -3.62 3.62
C LYS A 54 -8.31 -3.06 4.70
N LEU A 55 -7.11 -2.65 4.32
CA LEU A 55 -6.16 -1.95 5.21
C LEU A 55 -6.80 -0.66 5.75
N SER A 56 -6.81 -0.48 7.07
CA SER A 56 -7.31 0.74 7.71
C SER A 56 -6.31 1.87 7.58
N ASP A 57 -6.79 3.11 7.66
CA ASP A 57 -5.92 4.29 7.58
C ASP A 57 -4.97 4.33 8.78
N ASP A 58 -5.43 3.99 10.00
CA ASP A 58 -4.55 3.80 11.18
C ASP A 58 -3.38 2.84 10.92
N LEU A 59 -3.60 1.77 10.16
CA LEU A 59 -2.53 0.83 9.84
C LEU A 59 -1.57 1.46 8.82
N LEU A 60 -2.09 2.11 7.79
CA LEU A 60 -1.28 2.78 6.79
C LEU A 60 -0.42 3.89 7.43
N ASP A 61 -0.98 4.66 8.36
CA ASP A 61 -0.26 5.67 9.13
C ASP A 61 0.92 5.06 9.91
N THR A 62 0.73 3.89 10.53
CA THR A 62 1.83 3.19 11.23
C THR A 62 2.94 2.70 10.29
N LEU A 63 2.61 2.49 9.02
CA LEU A 63 3.57 2.12 7.97
C LEU A 63 4.18 3.36 7.28
N GLY A 64 3.73 4.57 7.63
CA GLY A 64 4.14 5.81 6.96
C GLY A 64 3.57 5.92 5.54
N LEU A 65 2.40 5.32 5.29
CA LEU A 65 1.74 5.26 3.99
C LEU A 65 0.41 6.01 4.02
N GLU A 66 0.04 6.57 2.88
CA GLU A 66 -1.28 7.19 2.67
C GLU A 66 -2.01 6.47 1.55
N ARG A 67 -3.34 6.33 1.69
CA ARG A 67 -4.19 5.79 0.63
C ARG A 67 -4.56 6.87 -0.37
N VAL A 68 -4.15 6.69 -1.62
CA VAL A 68 -4.43 7.61 -2.73
C VAL A 68 -5.07 6.86 -3.91
N GLU A 69 -5.94 7.54 -4.66
CA GLU A 69 -6.44 7.05 -5.95
C GLU A 69 -5.48 7.47 -7.07
N ALA A 70 -4.99 6.51 -7.86
CA ALA A 70 -4.05 6.75 -8.94
C ALA A 70 -4.62 6.29 -10.30
N PHE A 71 -4.39 7.10 -11.33
CA PHE A 71 -4.75 6.78 -12.72
C PHE A 71 -3.48 6.59 -13.55
N ARG A 72 -3.40 5.49 -14.30
CA ARG A 72 -2.33 5.25 -15.28
C ARG A 72 -2.79 5.55 -16.70
N VAL A 73 -1.91 6.11 -17.52
CA VAL A 73 -2.16 6.25 -18.97
C VAL A 73 -2.30 4.87 -19.59
N LYS A 74 -3.40 4.65 -20.31
CA LYS A 74 -3.61 3.41 -21.06
C LYS A 74 -2.76 3.43 -22.32
N ALA A 75 -2.03 2.34 -22.61
CA ALA A 75 -1.36 2.18 -23.90
C ALA A 75 -2.38 2.33 -25.04
N PRO A 76 -2.02 2.99 -26.16
CA PRO A 76 -2.95 3.17 -27.27
C PRO A 76 -3.46 1.80 -27.73
N ALA A 77 -4.78 1.69 -27.92
CA ALA A 77 -5.39 0.45 -28.38
C ALA A 77 -4.79 0.06 -29.75
N PRO A 78 -4.53 -1.23 -30.01
CA PRO A 78 -4.07 -1.65 -31.33
C PRO A 78 -5.11 -1.22 -32.37
N THR A 79 -4.66 -0.48 -33.39
CA THR A 79 -5.52 -0.05 -34.49
C THR A 79 -6.19 -1.27 -35.11
N ARG A 80 -7.52 -1.37 -35.03
CA ARG A 80 -8.27 -2.42 -35.73
C ARG A 80 -8.01 -2.25 -37.23
N LYS A 81 -7.27 -3.18 -37.86
CA LYS A 81 -7.17 -3.25 -39.32
C LYS A 81 -8.58 -3.50 -39.86
N GLY A 82 -9.13 -2.52 -40.57
CA GLY A 82 -10.38 -2.69 -41.31
C GLY A 82 -10.26 -3.86 -42.27
N LYS A 83 -11.19 -4.81 -42.19
CA LYS A 83 -11.32 -5.90 -43.15
C LYS A 83 -11.87 -5.28 -44.44
N LYS A 84 -11.11 -5.36 -45.53
CA LYS A 84 -11.57 -5.03 -46.88
C LYS A 84 -12.59 -6.07 -47.33
#